data_AF-A0A3N5GVW8-F1
#
_entry.id   AF-A0A3N5GVW8-F1
#
_cell.length_a   1.000
_cell.length_b   1.000
_cell.length_c   1.000
_cell.angle_alpha   90.00
_cell.angle_beta   90.00
_cell.angle_gamma   90.00
#
_symmetry.space_group_name_H-M   'P 1'
#
loop_
_entity.id
_entity.type
_entity.pdbx_description
1 polymer ?
#
loop_
_entity_poly.entity_id
_entity_poly.type
_entity_poly.pdbx_seq_one_letter_code
_entity_poly.pdbx_strand_id
1 'polypeptide(L)' 'METEIPVLTTTVDKMVQWARRSSIWPVTFGLACCAIEMMSMSASRYDIARFGAEVFRGSP' A
#
# COMPACT_ATOMS: atom_id res chain seq x y z
N MET A 1 -12.83 -15.39 -4.40
CA MET A 1 -14.24 -14.95 -4.44
C MET A 1 -14.64 -15.08 -5.89
N GLU A 2 -15.37 -16.14 -6.21
CA GLU A 2 -15.97 -16.34 -7.53
C GLU A 2 -16.99 -15.21 -7.71
N THR A 3 -16.72 -14.28 -8.62
CA THR A 3 -17.57 -13.12 -8.83
C THR A 3 -18.19 -13.27 -10.22
N GLU A 4 -19.48 -13.58 -10.28
CA GLU A 4 -20.27 -13.69 -11.52
C GLU A 4 -20.59 -12.29 -12.06
N ILE A 5 -19.56 -11.48 -12.34
CA ILE A 5 -19.69 -10.08 -12.72
C ILE A 5 -19.64 -9.95 -14.24
N PRO A 6 -20.55 -9.16 -14.86
CA PRO A 6 -20.47 -8.84 -16.28
C PRO A 6 -19.08 -8.30 -16.65
N VAL A 7 -18.59 -8.61 -17.86
CA VAL A 7 -17.26 -8.20 -18.36
C VAL A 7 -16.97 -6.70 -18.09
N LEU A 8 -18.02 -5.86 -18.13
CA LEU A 8 -17.95 -4.44 -17.83
C LEU A 8 -17.45 -4.13 -16.40
N THR A 9 -17.97 -4.80 -15.38
CA THR A 9 -17.59 -4.56 -13.98
C THR A 9 -16.23 -5.15 -13.65
N THR A 10 -15.74 -6.17 -14.38
CA THR A 10 -14.38 -6.71 -14.19
C THR A 10 -13.29 -5.67 -14.51
N THR A 11 -13.52 -4.77 -15.47
CA THR A 11 -12.56 -3.73 -15.84
C THR A 11 -12.51 -2.64 -14.77
N VAL A 12 -13.68 -2.25 -14.26
CA VAL A 12 -13.81 -1.29 -13.16
C VAL A 12 -13.17 -1.85 -11.89
N ASP A 13 -13.43 -3.11 -11.57
CA ASP A 13 -12.87 -3.78 -10.40
C ASP A 13 -11.33 -3.88 -10.48
N LYS A 14 -10.78 -4.24 -11.64
CA LYS A 14 -9.32 -4.20 -11.90
C LYS A 14 -8.74 -2.80 -11.68
N MET A 15 -9.41 -1.75 -12.13
CA MET A 15 -8.97 -0.38 -11.94
C MET A 15 -8.98 0.01 -10.46
N VAL A 16 -10.03 -0.33 -9.71
CA VAL A 16 -10.14 -0.03 -8.28
C VAL A 16 -9.07 -0.77 -7.48
N GLN A 17 -8.84 -2.05 -7.77
CA GLN A 17 -7.77 -2.83 -7.14
C GLN A 17 -6.38 -2.26 -7.46
N TRP A 18 -6.15 -1.84 -8.71
CA TRP A 18 -4.93 -1.16 -9.11
C TRP A 18 -4.72 0.14 -8.33
N ALA A 19 -5.77 0.96 -8.21
CA ALA A 19 -5.69 2.21 -7.45
C ALA A 19 -5.29 1.95 -6.00
N ARG A 20 -5.97 1.02 -5.30
CA ARG A 20 -5.70 0.70 -3.89
C ARG A 20 -4.28 0.19 -3.65
N ARG A 21 -3.76 -0.68 -4.53
CA ARG A 21 -2.40 -1.23 -4.38
C ARG A 21 -1.30 -0.22 -4.74
N SER A 22 -1.62 0.78 -5.58
CA SER A 22 -0.66 1.76 -6.09
C SER A 22 -0.44 2.97 -5.17
N SER A 23 -1.26 3.14 -4.13
CA SER A 23 -1.23 4.32 -3.26
C SER A 23 -1.54 3.96 -1.81
N ILE A 24 -0.91 2.90 -1.29
CA ILE A 24 -1.20 2.44 0.06
C ILE A 24 -0.58 3.38 1.10
N TRP A 25 -1.33 3.77 2.12
CA TRP A 25 -0.83 4.63 3.20
C TRP A 25 -0.63 3.79 4.45
N PRO A 26 0.60 3.29 4.71
CA PRO A 26 0.87 2.45 5.85
C PRO A 26 0.79 3.24 7.16
N VAL A 27 0.29 2.57 8.21
CA VAL A 27 0.35 3.10 9.57
C VAL A 27 1.68 2.71 10.22
N THR A 28 2.39 3.67 10.80
CA THR A 28 3.63 3.41 11.53
C THR A 28 3.35 2.87 12.92
N PHE A 29 3.54 1.57 13.10
CA PHE A 29 3.55 0.92 14.42
C PHE A 29 4.94 0.33 14.70
N GLY A 30 5.77 1.07 15.42
CA GLY A 30 7.12 0.65 15.80
C GLY A 30 7.19 0.11 17.22
N LEU A 31 6.70 -1.10 17.47
CA LEU A 31 6.63 -1.69 18.82
C LEU A 31 7.97 -2.22 19.35
N ALA A 32 8.89 -2.61 18.46
CA ALA A 32 10.16 -3.26 18.80
C ALA A 32 11.21 -3.03 17.69
N CYS A 33 12.16 -3.96 17.55
CA CYS A 33 13.26 -3.87 16.58
C CYS A 33 12.81 -3.79 15.11
N CYS A 34 11.65 -4.33 14.73
CA CYS A 34 11.13 -4.18 13.36
C CYS A 34 10.87 -2.72 12.96
N ALA A 35 10.80 -1.79 13.93
CA ALA A 35 10.68 -0.37 13.67
C ALA A 35 11.89 0.19 12.88
N ILE A 36 13.12 -0.25 13.19
CA ILE A 36 14.31 0.24 12.49
C ILE A 36 14.39 -0.29 11.05
N GLU A 37 13.88 -1.50 10.81
CA GLU A 37 13.77 -2.07 9.48
C GLU A 37 12.74 -1.30 8.65
N MET A 38 11.59 -0.96 9.25
CA MET A 38 10.55 -0.14 8.63
C MET A 38 11.07 1.27 8.26
N MET A 39 11.86 1.91 9.14
CA MET A 39 12.52 3.19 8.85
C MET A 39 13.56 3.07 7.74
N SER A 40 14.31 1.96 7.70
CA SER A 40 15.29 1.73 6.63
C SER A 40 14.60 1.56 5.27
N MET A 41 13.41 0.96 5.24
CA MET A 41 12.59 0.77 4.05
C MET A 41 12.06 2.10 3.49
N SER A 42 11.80 3.09 4.34
CA SER A 42 11.40 4.44 3.91
C SER A 42 12.58 5.35 3.54
N ALA A 43 13.80 5.00 3.95
CA ALA A 43 15.00 5.76 3.62
C ALA A 43 15.36 5.65 2.11
N SER A 44 16.15 6.59 1.61
CA SER A 44 16.51 6.76 0.20
C SER A 44 17.07 5.53 -0.50
N ARG A 45 17.63 4.56 0.25
CA ARG A 45 18.19 3.33 -0.31
C ARG A 45 17.11 2.39 -0.85
N TYR A 46 15.97 2.32 -0.18
CA TYR A 46 14.87 1.40 -0.51
C TYR A 46 13.60 2.12 -0.94
N ASP A 47 13.42 3.37 -0.49
CA ASP A 47 12.46 4.36 -0.98
C ASP A 47 11.09 3.77 -1.34
N ILE A 48 10.33 3.38 -0.32
CA ILE A 48 8.99 2.83 -0.48
C ILE A 48 8.00 3.80 -1.16
N ALA A 49 8.33 5.10 -1.23
CA ALA A 49 7.53 6.08 -1.96
C ALA A 49 7.33 5.72 -3.44
N ARG A 50 8.27 4.99 -4.05
CA ARG A 50 8.17 4.52 -5.44
C ARG A 50 6.97 3.60 -5.69
N PHE A 51 6.47 2.95 -4.64
CA PHE A 51 5.28 2.10 -4.69
C PHE A 51 4.01 2.83 -4.26
N GLY A 52 4.07 4.16 -4.10
CA GLY A 52 2.98 5.01 -3.65
C GLY A 52 2.70 4.94 -2.15
N ALA A 53 3.64 4.41 -1.37
CA ALA A 53 3.57 4.31 0.09
C ALA A 53 4.43 5.36 0.80
N GLU A 54 4.46 6.58 0.26
CA GLU A 54 5.26 7.68 0.81
C GLU A 54 4.74 8.18 2.16
N VAL A 55 3.42 8.12 2.36
CA VAL A 55 2.77 8.73 3.53
C VAL A 55 2.52 7.69 4.61
N PHE A 56 3.39 7.71 5.61
CA PHE A 56 3.19 7.01 6.86
C PHE A 56 2.21 7.79 7.75
N ARG A 57 0.95 7.35 7.81
CA ARG A 57 -0.11 7.98 8.61
C ARG A 57 -0.07 7.43 10.04
N GLY A 58 0.18 8.28 11.03
CA GLY A 58 0.20 7.85 12.44
C GLY A 58 -1.18 7.63 13.07
N SER A 59 -2.25 8.06 12.39
CA SER A 59 -3.64 7.81 12.79
C SER A 59 -4.21 6.64 11.98
N PRO A 60 -4.89 5.67 12.63
CA PRO A 60 -5.60 4.61 11.92
C PRO A 60 -6.75 5.13 11.06
#